data_AF-A0A8S8XP57-F1
#
_entry.id   AF-A0A8S8XP57-F1
#
_cell.length_a   1.000
_cell.length_b   1.000
_cell.length_c   1.000
_cell.angle_alpha   90.00
_cell.angle_beta   90.00
_cell.angle_gamma   90.00
#
_symmetry.space_group_name_H-M   'P 1'
#
loop_
_entity.id
_entity.type
_entity.pdbx_description
1 polymer ?
#
loop_
_entity_poly.entity_id
_entity_poly.type
_entity_poly.pdbx_seq_one_letter_code
_entity_poly.pdbx_strand_id
1 'polypeptide(L)'
;MKFVSLVTRIGLLALAMILISVLSAEEVWADSSDDQPTTNGLADSLLNDWALPLLFVGVLMAASMIGAAYLIRDERRENLLWEFGGEEE
;
A
#
# COMPACT_ATOMS: atom_id res chain seq x y z
N MET A 1 -18.69 15.01 -3.31
CA MET A 1 -18.22 13.71 -2.74
C MET A 1 -18.58 12.51 -3.61
N LYS A 2 -19.85 12.27 -3.95
CA LYS A 2 -20.27 11.10 -4.76
C LYS A 2 -19.65 11.05 -6.16
N PHE A 3 -19.58 12.19 -6.85
CA PHE A 3 -18.95 12.28 -8.18
C PHE A 3 -17.46 11.95 -8.16
N VAL A 4 -16.71 12.55 -7.21
CA VAL A 4 -15.28 12.26 -7.03
C VAL A 4 -15.06 10.77 -6.72
N SER A 5 -15.86 10.20 -5.82
CA SER A 5 -15.82 8.76 -5.51
C SER A 5 -16.07 7.87 -6.73
N LEU A 6 -17.05 8.22 -7.58
CA LEU A 6 -17.34 7.49 -8.82
C LEU A 6 -16.16 7.56 -9.79
N VAL A 7 -15.59 8.76 -10.00
CA VAL A 7 -14.43 8.97 -10.88
C VAL A 7 -13.22 8.18 -10.37
N THR A 8 -12.96 8.19 -9.07
CA THR A 8 -11.86 7.41 -8.47
C THR A 8 -12.06 5.91 -8.68
N ARG A 9 -13.28 5.39 -8.48
CA ARG A 9 -13.58 3.96 -8.70
C ARG A 9 -13.39 3.54 -10.15
N ILE A 10 -13.87 4.35 -11.10
CA ILE A 10 -13.69 4.09 -12.54
C ILE A 10 -12.21 4.18 -12.91
N GLY A 11 -11.49 5.18 -12.37
CA GLY A 11 -10.05 5.34 -12.59
C GLY A 11 -9.24 4.16 -12.07
N LEU A 12 -9.56 3.64 -10.89
CA LEU A 12 -8.93 2.43 -10.35
C LEU A 12 -9.22 1.20 -11.21
N LEU A 13 -10.45 1.05 -11.71
CA LEU A 13 -10.82 -0.03 -12.64
C LEU A 13 -10.03 0.07 -13.95
N ALA A 14 -9.93 1.26 -14.53
CA ALA A 14 -9.16 1.51 -15.74
C ALA A 14 -7.66 1.22 -15.51
N LEU A 15 -7.09 1.67 -14.40
CA LEU A 15 -5.71 1.39 -14.00
C LEU A 15 -5.47 -0.13 -13.90
N ALA A 16 -6.38 -0.87 -13.25
CA ALA A 16 -6.29 -2.32 -13.13
C ALA A 16 -6.29 -3.00 -14.50
N MET A 17 -7.16 -2.57 -15.42
CA MET A 17 -7.21 -3.11 -16.78
C MET A 17 -5.91 -2.83 -17.56
N ILE A 18 -5.35 -1.62 -17.42
CA ILE A 18 -4.06 -1.26 -18.03
C ILE A 18 -2.94 -2.14 -17.48
N LEU A 19 -2.88 -2.31 -16.15
CA LEU A 19 -1.89 -3.18 -15.50
C LEU A 19 -1.99 -4.62 -16.00
N ILE A 20 -3.21 -5.18 -16.08
CA ILE A 20 -3.43 -6.53 -16.61
C ILE A 20 -2.95 -6.62 -18.06
N SER A 21 -3.26 -5.63 -18.88
CA SER A 21 -2.84 -5.58 -20.29
C SER A 21 -1.33 -5.55 -20.44
N VAL A 22 -0.62 -4.74 -19.64
CA VAL A 22 0.84 -4.66 -19.68
C VAL A 22 1.45 -5.97 -19.18
N LEU A 23 0.97 -6.50 -18.05
CA LEU A 23 1.52 -7.71 -17.46
C LEU A 23 1.25 -8.96 -18.30
N SER A 24 0.21 -8.93 -19.14
CA SER A 24 -0.14 -10.05 -20.04
C SER A 24 0.56 -9.95 -21.39
N ALA A 25 1.31 -8.87 -21.66
CA ALA A 25 2.03 -8.71 -22.92
C ALA A 25 3.21 -9.69 -22.98
N GLU A 26 3.32 -10.44 -24.08
CA GLU A 26 4.39 -11.44 -24.30
C GLU A 26 5.79 -10.82 -24.22
N GLU A 27 5.96 -9.60 -24.74
CA GLU A 27 7.22 -8.85 -24.72
C GLU A 27 7.81 -8.69 -23.30
N VAL A 28 6.96 -8.54 -22.28
CA VAL A 28 7.41 -8.39 -20.88
C VAL A 28 8.11 -9.65 -20.36
N TRP A 29 7.77 -10.81 -20.91
CA TRP A 29 8.28 -12.11 -20.48
C TRP A 29 9.18 -12.77 -21.52
N ALA A 30 9.38 -12.15 -22.68
CA ALA A 30 10.12 -12.72 -23.79
C ALA A 30 11.61 -12.89 -23.51
N ASP A 31 12.17 -12.10 -22.59
CA ASP A 31 13.59 -12.12 -22.24
C ASP A 31 13.78 -12.67 -20.81
N SER A 32 13.58 -13.98 -20.67
CA SER A 32 13.87 -14.68 -19.41
C SER A 32 15.38 -14.77 -19.21
N SER A 33 15.89 -14.13 -18.17
CA SER A 33 17.30 -14.25 -17.80
C SER A 33 17.63 -15.67 -17.33
N ASP A 34 18.73 -16.23 -17.83
CA ASP A 34 19.33 -17.48 -17.31
C ASP A 34 20.05 -17.26 -15.95
N ASP A 35 20.28 -16.01 -15.56
CA ASP A 35 20.91 -15.69 -14.28
C ASP A 35 19.95 -15.94 -13.11
N GLN A 36 20.45 -16.68 -12.12
CA GLN A 36 19.73 -16.89 -10.87
C GLN A 36 19.71 -15.59 -10.04
N PRO A 37 18.56 -15.19 -9.46
CA PRO A 37 18.53 -14.05 -8.55
C PRO A 37 19.48 -14.29 -7.37
N THR A 38 20.37 -13.32 -7.14
CA THR A 38 21.30 -13.33 -6.00
C THR A 38 20.89 -12.26 -4.99
N THR A 39 21.22 -12.46 -3.71
CA THR A 39 20.97 -11.45 -2.67
C THR A 39 21.65 -10.11 -2.99
N ASN A 40 22.87 -10.16 -3.54
CA ASN A 40 23.61 -8.96 -3.90
C ASN A 40 22.96 -8.24 -5.09
N GLY A 41 22.55 -8.96 -6.13
CA GLY A 41 21.84 -8.37 -7.28
C GLY A 41 20.48 -7.79 -6.90
N LEU A 42 19.76 -8.45 -5.99
CA LEU A 42 18.51 -7.90 -5.46
C LEU A 42 18.75 -6.62 -4.67
N ALA A 43 19.78 -6.59 -3.80
CA ALA A 43 20.10 -5.40 -3.02
C ALA A 43 20.51 -4.22 -3.91
N ASP A 44 21.31 -4.49 -4.95
CA ASP A 44 21.71 -3.47 -5.93
C ASP A 44 20.50 -2.90 -6.67
N SER A 45 19.63 -3.76 -7.22
CA SER A 45 18.44 -3.31 -7.93
C SER A 45 17.43 -2.59 -7.03
N LEU A 46 17.25 -3.02 -5.78
CA LEU A 46 16.35 -2.36 -4.82
C LEU A 46 16.86 -0.97 -4.41
N LEU A 47 18.17 -0.81 -4.22
CA LEU A 47 18.76 0.42 -3.70
C LEU A 47 19.15 1.41 -4.80
N ASN A 48 19.27 0.96 -6.05
CA ASN A 48 19.55 1.82 -7.20
C ASN A 48 18.33 1.94 -8.13
N ASP A 49 17.99 0.90 -8.89
CA ASP A 49 16.94 0.97 -9.92
C ASP A 49 15.54 1.24 -9.34
N TRP A 50 15.25 0.63 -8.19
CA TRP A 50 13.95 0.68 -7.52
C TRP A 50 13.93 1.56 -6.28
N ALA A 51 14.95 2.39 -6.08
CA ALA A 51 15.11 3.20 -4.86
C ALA A 51 13.88 4.10 -4.58
N LEU A 52 13.35 4.74 -5.62
CA LEU A 52 12.23 5.68 -5.49
C LEU A 52 10.89 4.95 -5.20
N PRO A 53 10.51 3.89 -5.94
CA PRO A 53 9.40 3.03 -5.53
C PRO A 53 9.53 2.46 -4.11
N LEU A 54 10.72 2.00 -3.72
CA LEU A 54 10.98 1.46 -2.38
C LEU A 54 10.74 2.52 -1.29
N LEU A 55 11.17 3.77 -1.53
CA LEU A 55 10.88 4.88 -0.64
C LEU A 55 9.38 5.11 -0.47
N PHE A 56 8.61 5.12 -1.56
CA PHE A 56 7.16 5.30 -1.49
C PHE A 56 6.48 4.18 -0.70
N VAL A 57 6.89 2.93 -0.90
CA VAL A 57 6.39 1.80 -0.09
C VAL A 57 6.69 2.03 1.38
N GLY A 58 7.91 2.45 1.73
CA GLY A 58 8.28 2.77 3.11
C GLY A 58 7.42 3.86 3.74
N VAL A 59 7.14 4.94 3.01
CA VAL A 59 6.25 6.03 3.46
C VAL A 59 4.82 5.54 3.65
N LEU A 60 4.30 4.73 2.73
CA LEU A 60 2.96 4.15 2.83
C LEU A 60 2.85 3.20 4.03
N MET A 61 3.87 2.38 4.27
CA MET A 61 3.94 1.52 5.45
C MET A 61 3.96 2.34 6.75
N ALA A 62 4.77 3.40 6.81
CA ALA A 62 4.81 4.28 7.97
C ALA A 62 3.44 4.94 8.24
N ALA A 63 2.78 5.45 7.19
CA ALA A 63 1.44 6.02 7.30
C ALA A 63 0.40 4.98 7.78
N SER A 64 0.49 3.74 7.28
CA SER A 64 -0.35 2.63 7.72
C SER A 64 -0.14 2.30 9.20
N MET A 65 1.12 2.23 9.67
CA MET A 65 1.44 1.99 11.08
C MET A 65 0.89 3.09 12.00
N ILE A 66 1.03 4.36 11.58
CA ILE A 66 0.45 5.49 12.31
C ILE A 66 -1.07 5.35 12.37
N GLY A 67 -1.73 5.08 11.25
CA GLY A 67 -3.18 4.87 11.21
C GLY A 67 -3.66 3.77 12.16
N ALA A 68 -2.98 2.62 12.16
CA ALA A 68 -3.31 1.50 13.06
C ALA A 68 -3.16 1.88 14.55
N ALA A 69 -2.11 2.63 14.90
CA ALA A 69 -1.92 3.11 16.27
C ALA A 69 -3.02 4.08 16.71
N TYR A 70 -3.47 4.96 15.81
CA TYR A 70 -4.59 5.88 16.07
C TYR A 70 -5.90 5.12 16.31
N LEU A 71 -6.19 4.07 15.53
CA LEU A 71 -7.39 3.25 15.74
C LEU A 71 -7.43 2.65 17.15
N ILE A 72 -6.34 2.00 17.59
CA ILE A 72 -6.26 1.40 18.93
C ILE A 72 -6.36 2.47 20.02
N ARG A 73 -5.72 3.63 19.82
CA ARG A 73 -5.81 4.74 20.76
C ARG A 73 -7.24 5.25 20.89
N ASP A 74 -7.93 5.38 19.77
CA ASP A 74 -9.29 5.89 19.72
C ASP A 74 -10.26 4.89 20.38
N GLU A 75 -10.10 3.58 20.14
CA GLU A 75 -10.80 2.51 20.87
C GLU A 75 -10.55 2.57 22.39
N ARG A 76 -9.30 2.74 22.82
CA ARG A 76 -8.97 2.89 24.25
C ARG A 76 -9.59 4.13 24.86
N ARG A 77 -9.63 5.24 24.12
CA ARG A 77 -10.25 6.49 24.58
C ARG A 77 -11.76 6.31 24.77
N GLU A 78 -12.43 5.65 23.83
CA GLU A 78 -13.85 5.34 23.93
C GLU A 78 -14.14 4.44 25.14
N ASN A 79 -13.33 3.41 25.37
CA ASN A 79 -13.48 2.54 26.53
C ASN A 79 -13.33 3.30 27.87
N LEU A 80 -12.35 4.21 27.98
CA LEU A 80 -12.18 5.04 29.16
C LEU A 80 -13.39 5.97 29.41
N LEU A 81 -13.95 6.56 28.35
CA LEU A 81 -15.13 7.41 28.48
C LEU A 81 -16.36 6.62 28.95
N TRP A 82 -16.49 5.36 28.51
CA TRP A 82 -17.53 4.46 29.02
C TRP A 82 -17.34 4.14 30.51
N GLU A 83 -16.10 3.86 30.95
CA GLU A 83 -15.77 3.60 32.35
C GLU A 83 -16.09 4.81 33.26
N PHE A 84 -15.78 6.04 32.84
CA PHE A 84 -16.07 7.25 33.63
C PHE A 84 -17.52 7.74 33.52
N GLY A 85 -18.21 7.45 32.40
CA GLY A 85 -19.60 7.88 32.18
C GLY A 85 -20.65 6.95 32.78
N GLY A 86 -20.27 5.74 33.22
CA GLY A 86 -21.18 4.75 33.82
C GLY A 86 -21.41 4.89 35.32
N GLU A 87 -20.81 5.90 35.98
CA GLU A 87 -21.00 6.16 37.43
C GLU A 87 -22.13 7.16 37.75
N GLU A 88 -22.84 7.66 36.72
CA GLU A 88 -24.04 8.51 36.89
C GLU A 88 -25.34 7.72 36.64
N GLU A 89 -25.57 6.63 37.40
CA GLU A 89 -26.90 6.08 37.71
C GLU A 89 -26.99 5.64 39.18
#